data_AF-A0A653JED3-F1
#
_entry.id   AF-A0A653JED3-F1
#
_cell.length_a   1.000
_cell.length_b   1.000
_cell.length_c   1.000
_cell.angle_alpha   90.00
_cell.angle_beta   90.00
_cell.angle_gamma   90.00
#
_symmetry.space_group_name_H-M   'P 1'
#
loop_
_entity.id
_entity.type
_entity.pdbx_description
1 polymer ?
#
loop_
_entity_poly.entity_id
_entity_poly.type
_entity_poly.pdbx_seq_one_letter_code
_entity_poly.pdbx_strand_id
1 'polypeptide(L)'
;MSNEKPSPGRKLKRISVSLQEDQYIGLEEIAEDMGIGLSDAAREAINSYLLKEHWGNTVGKLAEAEIAKGLTNEAVLEKVLAKFPHAKTSRESIAWYRSMMRRDDPTIPTDREARVRTEG
;
A
#
# COMPACT_ATOMS: atom_id res chain seq x y z
N MET A 1 14.30 -28.77 13.76
CA MET A 1 14.70 -27.38 13.43
C MET A 1 13.93 -27.00 12.18
N SER A 2 12.93 -26.14 12.32
CA SER A 2 11.99 -25.79 11.26
C SER A 2 12.72 -25.09 10.12
N ASN A 3 12.71 -25.71 8.95
CA ASN A 3 13.24 -25.17 7.71
C ASN A 3 12.15 -24.33 7.06
N GLU A 4 11.93 -23.11 7.57
CA GLU A 4 11.04 -22.14 6.93
C GLU A 4 11.72 -21.68 5.63
N LYS A 5 11.28 -22.25 4.50
CA LYS A 5 11.71 -21.78 3.18
C LYS A 5 11.17 -20.36 3.00
N PRO A 6 12.02 -19.38 2.62
CA PRO A 6 11.55 -18.01 2.36
C PRO A 6 10.50 -18.02 1.25
N SER A 7 9.42 -17.26 1.46
CA SER A 7 8.28 -17.15 0.53
C SER A 7 8.73 -16.72 -0.88
N PRO A 8 8.02 -17.12 -1.95
CA PRO A 8 8.43 -16.91 -3.34
C PRO A 8 8.70 -15.44 -3.63
N GLY A 9 9.90 -15.15 -4.15
CA GLY A 9 10.48 -13.82 -4.25
C GLY A 9 9.58 -12.77 -4.90
N ARG A 10 9.27 -11.71 -4.13
CA ARG A 10 8.87 -10.43 -4.72
C ARG A 10 10.00 -10.00 -5.66
N LYS A 11 9.69 -9.80 -6.94
CA LYS A 11 10.66 -9.31 -7.93
C LYS A 11 11.21 -7.96 -7.47
N LEU A 12 12.48 -7.93 -7.08
CA LEU A 12 13.16 -6.69 -6.73
C LEU A 12 13.25 -5.81 -7.98
N LYS A 13 12.79 -4.56 -7.86
CA LYS A 13 12.97 -3.53 -8.88
C LYS A 13 14.12 -2.65 -8.45
N ARG A 14 15.13 -2.51 -9.31
CA ARG A 14 16.30 -1.67 -9.07
C ARG A 14 16.03 -0.27 -9.63
N ILE A 15 16.27 0.73 -8.80
CA ILE A 15 16.37 2.12 -9.23
C ILE A 15 17.82 2.59 -9.06
N SER A 16 18.24 3.56 -9.86
CA SER A 16 19.51 4.25 -9.71
C SER A 16 19.19 5.71 -9.45
N VAL A 17 19.74 6.26 -8.37
CA VAL A 17 19.50 7.64 -7.95
C VAL A 17 20.83 8.30 -7.61
N SER A 18 20.97 9.58 -7.92
CA SER A 18 22.07 10.41 -7.41
C SER A 18 21.60 11.07 -6.12
N LEU A 19 22.42 10.97 -5.07
CA LEU A 19 22.15 11.57 -3.78
C LEU A 19 23.03 12.81 -3.58
N GLN A 20 22.54 13.77 -2.80
CA GLN A 20 23.39 14.84 -2.28
C GLN A 20 24.28 14.28 -1.16
N GLU A 21 25.39 14.98 -0.87
CA GLU A 21 26.39 14.52 0.10
C GLU A 21 25.81 14.35 1.51
N ASP A 22 24.98 15.29 1.94
CA ASP A 22 24.26 15.25 3.22
C ASP A 22 23.30 14.06 3.33
N GLN A 23 22.59 13.74 2.25
CA GLN A 23 21.70 12.58 2.18
C GLN A 23 22.47 11.25 2.25
N TYR A 24 23.66 11.21 1.65
CA TYR A 24 24.53 10.04 1.69
C TYR A 24 25.09 9.82 3.10
N ILE A 25 25.60 10.88 3.73
CA ILE A 25 26.09 10.84 5.12
C ILE A 25 24.99 10.37 6.07
N GLY A 26 23.78 10.90 5.96
CA GLY A 26 22.66 10.47 6.80
C GLY A 26 22.29 8.99 6.62
N LEU A 27 22.53 8.39 5.44
CA LEU A 27 22.35 6.95 5.23
C LEU A 27 23.50 6.13 5.84
N GLU A 28 24.73 6.64 5.84
CA GLU A 28 25.87 6.01 6.51
C GLU A 28 25.67 5.96 8.03
N GLU A 29 25.21 7.05 8.64
CA GLU A 29 24.90 7.08 10.07
C GLU A 29 23.86 6.02 10.45
N ILE A 30 22.76 5.92 9.68
CA ILE A 30 21.74 4.89 9.89
C ILE A 30 22.32 3.47 9.73
N ALA A 31 23.19 3.28 8.74
CA ALA A 31 23.82 1.99 8.48
C ALA A 31 24.74 1.57 9.65
N GLU A 32 25.55 2.50 10.16
CA GLU A 32 26.43 2.29 11.30
C GLU A 32 25.64 2.01 12.59
N ASP A 33 24.66 2.86 12.90
CA ASP A 33 23.81 2.72 14.10
C ASP A 33 23.08 1.37 14.15
N MET A 34 22.62 0.89 12.99
CA MET A 34 21.88 -0.36 12.88
C MET A 34 22.78 -1.59 12.61
N GLY A 35 24.07 -1.39 12.32
CA GLY A 35 24.98 -2.46 11.91
C GLY A 35 24.59 -3.15 10.60
N ILE A 36 23.99 -2.41 9.66
CA ILE A 36 23.52 -2.92 8.37
C ILE A 36 24.26 -2.29 7.19
N GLY A 37 24.08 -2.82 5.98
CA GLY A 37 24.65 -2.22 4.78
C GLY A 37 23.89 -0.97 4.32
N LEU A 38 24.58 -0.07 3.61
CA LEU A 38 24.01 1.18 3.09
C LEU A 38 22.74 0.97 2.23
N SER A 39 22.68 -0.12 1.45
CA SER A 39 21.49 -0.46 0.65
C SER A 39 20.28 -0.85 1.51
N ASP A 40 20.52 -1.44 2.68
CA ASP A 40 19.47 -1.79 3.62
C ASP A 40 19.04 -0.57 4.43
N ALA A 41 19.98 0.30 4.82
CA ALA A 41 19.68 1.60 5.42
C ALA A 41 18.85 2.48 4.48
N ALA A 42 19.19 2.55 3.20
CA ALA A 42 18.39 3.25 2.19
C ALA A 42 16.99 2.64 2.05
N ARG A 43 16.88 1.31 2.08
CA ARG A 43 15.59 0.63 2.05
C ARG A 43 14.77 0.95 3.29
N GLU A 44 15.39 0.98 4.46
CA GLU A 44 14.73 1.30 5.72
C GLU A 44 14.30 2.76 5.79
N ALA A 45 15.11 3.70 5.30
CA ALA A 45 14.73 5.11 5.21
C ALA A 45 13.53 5.32 4.27
N ILE A 46 13.56 4.69 3.08
CA ILE A 46 12.44 4.70 2.13
C ILE A 46 11.22 4.02 2.74
N ASN A 47 11.40 2.86 3.38
CA ASN A 47 10.33 2.15 4.06
C ASN A 47 9.76 3.00 5.19
N SER A 48 10.56 3.64 6.02
CA SER A 48 10.11 4.52 7.10
C SER A 48 9.29 5.69 6.54
N TYR A 49 9.75 6.36 5.49
CA TYR A 49 8.98 7.41 4.81
C TYR A 49 7.65 6.87 4.25
N LEU A 50 7.68 5.71 3.59
CA LEU A 50 6.48 5.09 3.02
C LEU A 50 5.55 4.45 4.07
N LEU A 51 6.07 3.94 5.19
CA LEU A 51 5.37 3.12 6.18
C LEU A 51 4.95 3.94 7.41
N LYS A 52 5.80 4.85 7.92
CA LYS A 52 5.44 5.74 9.04
C LYS A 52 4.48 6.85 8.61
N GLU A 53 4.53 7.34 7.37
CA GLU A 53 3.60 8.39 6.92
C GLU A 53 2.47 7.91 5.99
N HIS A 54 2.65 6.84 5.21
CA HIS A 54 1.72 6.56 4.11
C HIS A 54 0.83 5.33 4.22
N TRP A 55 1.09 4.34 5.08
CA TRP A 55 0.10 3.27 5.26
C TRP A 55 -1.13 3.72 6.07
N GLY A 56 -1.20 4.95 6.58
CA GLY A 56 -2.47 5.52 7.05
C GLY A 56 -3.32 6.18 5.94
N ASN A 57 -2.68 6.55 4.83
CA ASN A 57 -3.24 7.45 3.80
C ASN A 57 -2.81 7.04 2.38
N THR A 58 -2.77 5.75 2.04
CA THR A 58 -2.63 5.32 0.64
C THR A 58 -4.00 5.19 -0.01
N VAL A 59 -4.00 5.29 -1.35
CA VAL A 59 -5.14 4.94 -2.21
C VAL A 59 -5.72 3.58 -1.82
N GLY A 60 -4.88 2.57 -1.61
CA GLY A 60 -5.30 1.21 -1.24
C GLY A 60 -5.99 1.16 0.13
N LYS A 61 -5.39 1.76 1.16
CA LYS A 61 -5.99 1.82 2.51
C LYS A 61 -7.31 2.58 2.54
N LEU A 62 -7.41 3.68 1.79
CA LEU A 62 -8.66 4.42 1.64
C LEU A 62 -9.71 3.58 0.92
N ALA A 63 -9.33 2.93 -0.19
CA ALA A 63 -10.22 2.03 -0.92
C ALA A 63 -10.73 0.89 -0.04
N GLU A 64 -9.84 0.23 0.69
CA GLU A 64 -10.17 -0.86 1.62
C GLU A 64 -11.11 -0.38 2.73
N ALA A 65 -10.82 0.77 3.36
CA ALA A 65 -11.67 1.33 4.41
C ALA A 65 -13.07 1.70 3.91
N GLU A 66 -13.17 2.29 2.71
CA GLU A 66 -14.47 2.65 2.13
C GLU A 66 -15.24 1.42 1.62
N ILE A 67 -14.56 0.38 1.12
CA ILE A 67 -15.17 -0.92 0.78
C ILE A 67 -15.71 -1.61 2.03
N ALA A 68 -14.95 -1.62 3.14
CA ALA A 68 -15.38 -2.21 4.41
C ALA A 68 -16.63 -1.53 4.99
N LYS A 69 -16.81 -0.22 4.73
CA LYS A 69 -18.03 0.53 5.08
C LYS A 69 -19.25 0.15 4.22
N GLY A 70 -19.06 -0.70 3.21
CA GLY A 70 -20.12 -1.16 2.33
C GLY A 70 -20.48 -0.21 1.20
N LEU A 71 -19.60 0.73 0.84
CA LEU A 71 -19.80 1.59 -0.32
C LEU A 71 -19.70 0.81 -1.63
N THR A 72 -20.29 1.34 -2.71
CA THR A 72 -20.17 0.78 -4.07
C THR A 72 -18.79 1.06 -4.67
N ASN A 73 -18.37 0.30 -5.68
CA ASN A 73 -17.08 0.51 -6.33
C ASN A 73 -16.95 1.90 -6.95
N GLU A 74 -18.06 2.45 -7.46
CA GLU A 74 -18.13 3.80 -8.02
C GLU A 74 -17.93 4.86 -6.92
N ALA A 75 -18.68 4.77 -5.80
CA ALA A 75 -18.54 5.71 -4.70
C ALA A 75 -17.15 5.66 -4.02
N VAL A 76 -16.55 4.48 -3.94
CA VAL A 76 -15.18 4.31 -3.43
C VAL A 76 -14.18 4.99 -4.38
N LEU A 77 -14.32 4.78 -5.70
CA LEU A 77 -13.46 5.41 -6.69
C LEU A 77 -13.53 6.94 -6.61
N GLU A 78 -14.74 7.51 -6.52
CA GLU A 78 -14.93 8.96 -6.39
C GLU A 78 -14.23 9.52 -5.16
N LYS A 79 -14.38 8.85 -4.00
CA LYS A 79 -13.71 9.26 -2.76
C LYS A 79 -12.18 9.15 -2.84
N VAL A 80 -11.69 8.10 -3.51
CA VAL A 80 -10.27 7.90 -3.72
C VAL A 80 -9.70 8.98 -4.64
N LEU A 81 -10.37 9.32 -5.74
CA LEU A 81 -9.94 10.37 -6.66
C LEU A 81 -10.10 11.77 -6.06
N ALA A 82 -11.11 11.99 -5.21
CA ALA A 82 -11.28 13.25 -4.49
C ALA A 82 -10.13 13.50 -3.51
N LYS A 83 -9.63 12.45 -2.82
CA LYS A 83 -8.49 12.57 -1.90
C LYS A 83 -7.14 12.50 -2.61
N PHE A 84 -7.06 11.77 -3.73
CA PHE A 84 -5.85 11.54 -4.51
C PHE A 84 -6.11 11.82 -6.00
N PRO A 85 -6.17 13.10 -6.42
CA PRO A 85 -6.51 13.47 -7.80
C PRO A 85 -5.47 13.00 -8.84
N HIS A 86 -4.24 12.71 -8.40
CA HIS A 86 -3.18 12.16 -9.25
C HIS A 86 -3.14 10.63 -9.29
N ALA A 87 -4.03 9.94 -8.55
CA ALA A 87 -4.07 8.49 -8.52
C ALA A 87 -4.56 7.93 -9.87
N LYS A 88 -3.86 6.93 -10.39
CA LYS A 88 -4.27 6.17 -11.59
C LYS A 88 -5.26 5.05 -11.27
N THR A 89 -6.02 5.19 -10.18
CA THR A 89 -6.93 4.15 -9.71
C THR A 89 -8.14 4.09 -10.62
N SER A 90 -8.47 2.88 -11.05
CA SER A 90 -9.65 2.61 -11.88
C SER A 90 -10.72 1.87 -11.08
N ARG A 91 -11.95 1.85 -11.61
CA ARG A 91 -13.04 1.01 -11.07
C ARG A 91 -12.62 -0.46 -10.95
N GLU A 92 -11.85 -0.97 -11.92
CA GLU A 92 -11.32 -2.34 -11.92
C GLU A 92 -10.34 -2.57 -10.76
N SER A 93 -9.51 -1.57 -10.45
CA SER A 93 -8.61 -1.62 -9.30
C SER A 93 -9.39 -1.75 -7.99
N ILE A 94 -10.48 -0.98 -7.83
CA ILE A 94 -11.38 -1.06 -6.66
C ILE A 94 -12.09 -2.43 -6.59
N ALA A 95 -12.57 -2.94 -7.72
CA ALA A 95 -13.17 -4.26 -7.79
C ALA A 95 -12.19 -5.37 -7.40
N TRP A 96 -10.92 -5.24 -7.79
CA TRP A 96 -9.85 -6.14 -7.37
C TRP A 96 -9.59 -6.08 -5.87
N TYR A 97 -9.51 -4.89 -5.25
CA TYR A 97 -9.40 -4.74 -3.80
C TYR A 97 -10.56 -5.42 -3.07
N ARG A 98 -11.80 -5.22 -3.52
CA ARG A 98 -12.97 -5.88 -2.92
C ARG A 98 -12.89 -7.39 -3.01
N SER A 99 -12.45 -7.92 -4.16
CA SER A 99 -12.27 -9.37 -4.35
C SER A 99 -11.18 -9.93 -3.43
N MET A 100 -10.06 -9.22 -3.30
CA MET A 100 -8.99 -9.58 -2.37
C MET A 100 -9.49 -9.58 -0.92
N MET A 101 -10.14 -8.50 -0.47
CA MET A 101 -10.66 -8.38 0.89
C MET A 101 -11.67 -9.49 1.21
N ARG A 102 -12.54 -9.84 0.25
CA ARG A 102 -13.51 -10.94 0.42
C ARG A 102 -12.88 -12.32 0.56
N ARG A 103 -11.69 -12.52 0.00
CA ARG A 103 -10.95 -13.77 0.16
C ARG A 103 -10.49 -13.95 1.61
N ASP A 104 -10.10 -12.85 2.25
CA ASP A 104 -9.57 -12.84 3.60
C ASP A 104 -10.71 -12.66 4.65
N ASP A 105 -11.79 -11.96 4.29
CA ASP A 105 -12.99 -11.76 5.10
C ASP A 105 -14.29 -11.86 4.26
N PRO A 106 -15.02 -12.99 4.35
CA PRO A 106 -16.28 -13.21 3.61
C PRO A 106 -17.42 -12.25 3.97
N THR A 107 -17.32 -11.49 5.07
CA THR A 107 -18.36 -10.55 5.50
C THR A 107 -18.38 -9.25 4.69
N ILE A 108 -17.31 -8.99 3.92
CA ILE A 108 -17.20 -7.82 3.05
C ILE A 108 -18.24 -7.90 1.91
N PRO A 109 -19.14 -6.91 1.77
CA PRO A 109 -20.22 -6.98 0.79
C PRO A 109 -19.69 -6.90 -0.65
N THR A 110 -20.34 -7.61 -1.57
CA THR A 110 -20.16 -7.43 -3.01
C THR A 110 -20.62 -6.04 -3.44
N ASP A 111 -20.18 -5.61 -4.62
CA ASP A 111 -20.65 -4.35 -5.24
C ASP A 111 -22.17 -4.34 -5.41
N ARG A 112 -22.77 -5.50 -5.72
CA ARG A 112 -24.22 -5.66 -5.83
C ARG A 112 -24.93 -5.47 -4.48
N GLU A 113 -24.42 -6.10 -3.42
CA GLU A 113 -24.98 -5.96 -2.07
C GLU A 113 -24.82 -4.53 -1.55
N ALA A 114 -23.71 -3.86 -1.87
CA ALA A 114 -23.49 -2.46 -1.57
C ALA A 114 -24.51 -1.54 -2.28
N ARG A 115 -24.80 -1.77 -3.57
CA ARG A 115 -25.82 -1.02 -4.31
C ARG A 115 -27.21 -1.16 -3.69
N VAL A 116 -27.63 -2.40 -3.40
CA VAL A 116 -28.94 -2.68 -2.78
C VAL A 116 -29.11 -1.97 -1.43
N ARG A 117 -28.04 -1.85 -0.64
CA ARG A 117 -28.07 -1.13 0.65
C ARG A 117 -28.08 0.39 0.52
N THR A 118 -27.66 0.94 -0.62
CA THR A 118 -27.59 2.38 -0.87
C THR A 118 -28.90 2.89 -1.51
N GLU A 119 -29.60 2.02 -2.24
CA GLU A 119 -30.86 2.32 -2.95
C GLU A 119 -32.12 1.87 -2.18
N GLY A 120 -31.95 1.16 -1.07
CA GLY A 120 -33.02 0.59 -0.24
C GLY A 120 -33.38 1.41 0.99
#